data_AF-A0A5J4RC14-F1
#
_entry.id   AF-A0A5J4RC14-F1
#
_cell.length_a   1.000
_cell.length_b   1.000
_cell.length_c   1.000
_cell.angle_alpha   90.00
_cell.angle_beta   90.00
_cell.angle_gamma   90.00
#
_symmetry.space_group_name_H-M   'P 1'
#
loop_
_entity.id
_entity.type
_entity.pdbx_description
1 polymer ?
#
loop_
_entity_poly.entity_id
_entity_poly.type
_entity_poly.pdbx_seq_one_letter_code
_entity_poly.pdbx_strand_id
1 'polypeptide(L)' 'MIVEFSVKNYRSIKELQTISFVATGLKSTEEYSYIDTNNIAENRGMKLFKTVGIYGANAS' A
#
# COMPACT_ATOMS: atom_id res chain seq x y z
N MET A 1 3.80 2.65 -13.23
CA MET A 1 3.88 2.42 -11.77
C MET A 1 3.23 3.61 -11.09
N ILE A 2 2.23 3.40 -10.25
CA ILE A 2 1.61 4.50 -9.48
C ILE A 2 2.57 4.82 -8.32
N VAL A 3 3.04 6.06 -8.23
CA VAL A 3 3.95 6.52 -7.18
C VAL A 3 3.17 7.21 -6.06
N GLU A 4 2.23 8.08 -6.43
CA GLU A 4 1.24 8.65 -5.52
C GLU A 4 -0.10 8.81 -6.22
N PHE A 5 -1.17 8.92 -5.43
CA PHE A 5 -2.45 9.43 -5.92
C PHE A 5 -3.20 10.13 -4.80
N SER A 6 -4.04 11.11 -5.18
CA SER A 6 -4.90 11.82 -4.24
C SER A 6 -6.35 11.40 -4.41
N VAL A 7 -7.07 11.28 -3.30
CA VAL A 7 -8.48 10.91 -3.25
C VAL A 7 -9.22 11.82 -2.27
N LYS A 8 -10.45 12.20 -2.62
CA LYS A 8 -11.36 13.02 -1.79
C LYS A 8 -12.79 12.52 -1.96
N ASN A 9 -13.60 12.60 -0.91
CA ASN A 9 -15.01 12.18 -0.92
C ASN A 9 -15.22 10.76 -1.46
N TYR A 10 -14.38 9.81 -1.03
CA TYR A 10 -14.48 8.42 -1.43
C TYR A 10 -14.47 7.52 -0.20
N ARG A 11 -15.53 6.72 -0.02
CA ARG A 11 -15.67 5.79 1.10
C ARG A 11 -15.45 6.50 2.44
N SER A 12 -14.50 6.04 3.24
CA SER A 12 -14.17 6.63 4.54
C SER A 12 -13.26 7.86 4.47
N ILE A 13 -12.86 8.30 3.26
CA ILE A 13 -11.98 9.44 3.04
C ILE A 13 -12.82 10.67 2.67
N LYS A 14 -13.08 11.54 3.65
CA LYS A 14 -13.82 12.79 3.46
C LYS A 14 -12.94 13.89 2.85
N GLU A 15 -11.84 14.22 3.51
CA GLU A 15 -10.92 15.27 3.07
C GLU A 15 -9.94 14.76 2.01
N LEU A 16 -9.30 15.68 1.28
CA LEU A 16 -8.27 15.29 0.30
C LEU A 16 -7.12 14.59 1.04
N GLN A 17 -6.87 13.34 0.70
CA GLN A 17 -5.75 12.56 1.20
C GLN A 17 -4.87 12.15 0.02
N THR A 18 -3.56 12.27 0.21
CA THR A 18 -2.56 11.78 -0.76
C THR A 18 -1.93 10.52 -0.22
N ILE A 19 -2.03 9.43 -0.98
CA ILE A 19 -1.44 8.14 -0.65
C ILE A 19 -0.16 8.00 -1.47
N SER A 20 0.98 7.99 -0.78
CA SER A 20 2.30 7.79 -1.38
C SER A 20 2.77 6.36 -1.20
N PHE A 21 3.23 5.75 -2.29
CA PHE A 21 3.85 4.43 -2.31
C PHE A 21 5.38 4.50 -2.38
N VAL A 22 5.98 5.67 -2.16
CA VAL A 22 7.42 5.80 -2.04
C VAL A 22 7.88 5.03 -0.80
N ALA A 23 8.90 4.20 -0.96
CA ALA A 23 9.48 3.45 0.14
C ALA A 23 9.98 4.43 1.22
N THR A 24 9.44 4.28 2.43
CA THR A 24 9.90 5.05 3.60
C THR A 24 10.92 4.22 4.37
N GLY A 25 11.73 4.87 5.22
CA GLY A 25 12.63 4.16 6.14
C GLY A 25 11.92 3.50 7.33
N LEU A 26 10.58 3.58 7.39
CA LEU A 26 9.79 2.95 8.44
C LEU A 26 9.87 1.44 8.30
N LYS A 27 10.19 0.77 9.40
CA LYS A 27 10.20 -0.69 9.51
C LYS A 27 9.20 -1.11 10.56
N SER A 28 8.63 -2.31 10.37
CA SER A 28 7.87 -2.96 11.43
C SER A 28 8.78 -3.17 12.66
N THR A 29 8.18 -3.20 13.85
CA THR A 29 8.94 -3.55 15.07
C THR A 29 9.52 -4.97 14.94
N GLU A 30 10.52 -5.32 15.76
CA GLU A 30 11.19 -6.63 15.64
C GLU A 30 10.20 -7.81 15.68
N GLU A 31 9.21 -7.75 16.58
CA GLU A 31 8.12 -8.71 16.71
C GLU A 31 7.34 -8.91 15.40
N TYR A 32 7.18 -7.85 14.59
CA TYR A 32 6.41 -7.85 13.35
C TYR A 32 7.28 -7.76 12.08
N SER A 33 8.59 -7.99 12.18
CA SER A 33 9.53 -7.96 11.04
C SER A 33 9.15 -8.91 9.88
N TYR A 34 8.42 -9.98 10.17
CA TYR A 34 7.89 -10.90 9.16
C TYR A 34 6.87 -10.24 8.23
N ILE A 35 6.17 -9.19 8.67
CA ILE A 35 5.17 -8.46 7.85
C ILE A 35 5.85 -7.78 6.66
N ASP A 36 6.96 -7.09 6.90
CA ASP A 36 7.73 -6.41 5.86
C ASP A 36 8.23 -7.41 4.81
N THR A 37 8.69 -8.57 5.27
CA THR A 37 9.22 -9.63 4.39
C THR A 37 8.10 -10.30 3.58
N ASN A 38 6.95 -10.56 4.20
CA ASN A 38 5.83 -11.24 3.55
C ASN A 38 5.10 -10.36 2.54
N ASN A 39 5.09 -9.04 2.73
CA ASN A 39 4.46 -8.09 1.82
C ASN A 39 5.33 -7.71 0.61
N ILE A 40 6.59 -8.16 0.54
CA ILE A 40 7.48 -7.92 -0.61
C ILE A 40 7.50 -9.16 -1.51
N ALA A 41 7.40 -8.95 -2.82
CA ALA A 41 7.70 -9.94 -3.86
C ALA A 41 9.00 -9.55 -4.57
N GLU A 42 9.89 -10.50 -4.77
CA GLU A 42 11.09 -10.28 -5.60
C GLU A 42 10.86 -10.78 -7.02
N ASN A 43 11.11 -9.92 -8.01
CA ASN A 43 11.01 -10.26 -9.42
C ASN A 43 12.20 -9.64 -10.17
N ARG A 44 13.12 -10.49 -10.65
CA ARG A 44 14.32 -10.07 -11.42
C ARG A 44 15.14 -8.97 -10.71
N GLY A 45 15.32 -9.10 -9.39
CA GLY A 45 16.06 -8.12 -8.58
C GLY A 45 15.26 -6.89 -8.17
N MET A 46 14.00 -6.75 -8.62
CA MET A 46 13.10 -5.69 -8.15
C MET A 46 12.31 -6.17 -6.93
N LYS A 47 12.22 -5.32 -5.90
CA LYS A 47 11.34 -5.51 -4.76
C LYS A 47 10.01 -4.82 -5.02
N LEU A 48 8.93 -5.59 -5.04
CA LEU A 48 7.59 -5.14 -5.36
C LEU A 48 6.69 -5.29 -4.14
N PHE A 49 5.91 -4.26 -3.82
CA PHE A 49 4.93 -4.35 -2.74
C PHE A 49 3.70 -5.14 -3.22
N LYS A 50 3.30 -6.16 -2.46
CA LYS A 50 2.11 -6.97 -2.73
C LYS A 50 0.87 -6.21 -2.27
N THR A 51 0.04 -5.78 -3.21
CA THR A 51 -1.25 -5.12 -2.94
C THR A 51 -2.39 -6.04 -3.34
N VAL A 52 -3.39 -6.18 -2.47
CA VAL A 52 -4.67 -6.84 -2.80
C VAL A 52 -5.75 -5.76 -2.90
N GLY A 53 -6.33 -5.60 -4.09
CA GLY A 53 -7.52 -4.80 -4.27
C GLY A 53 -8.76 -5.64 -3.98
N ILE A 54 -9.46 -5.35 -2.88
CA ILE A 54 -10.76 -5.96 -2.60
C ILE A 54 -11.83 -5.11 -3.27
N TYR A 55 -12.49 -5.67 -4.28
CA TYR A 55 -13.66 -5.07 -4.92
C TYR A 55 -14.87 -5.99 -4.74
N GLY A 56 -16.05 -5.41 -4.48
CA GLY A 56 -17.30 -6.14 -4.29
C GLY A 56 -18.47 -5.38 -4.89
N ALA A 57 -19.61 -6.05 -5.06
CA ALA A 57 -20.81 -5.49 -5.69
C ALA A 57 -21.34 -4.20 -5.02
N ASN A 58 -21.04 -4.01 -3.72
CA ASN A 58 -21.39 -2.82 -2.93
C ASN A 58 -20.15 -1.99 -2.53
N ALA A 59 -19.05 -2.13 -3.28
CA ALA A 59 -17.80 -1.38 -3.08
C ALA A 59 -17.70 -0.12 -3.99
N SER A 60 -18.84 0.45 -4.44
CA SER A 60 -18.95 1.79 -5.05
C SER A 60 -18.88 2.93 -4.02
#